data_AF-A0A3P7MG49-F1
#
_entry.id   AF-A0A3P7MG49-F1
#
_cell.length_a   1.000
_cell.length_b   1.000
_cell.length_c   1.000
_cell.angle_alpha   90.00
_cell.angle_beta   90.00
_cell.angle_gamma   90.00
#
_symmetry.space_group_name_H-M   'P 1'
#
loop_
_entity.id
_entity.type
_entity.pdbx_description
1 polymer ?
#
loop_
_entity_poly.entity_id
_entity_poly.type
_entity_poly.pdbx_seq_one_letter_code
_entity_poly.pdbx_strand_id
1 'polypeptide(L)'
;MHSNCRGASAINWTLICGDENAGLTVFWPDSGLDTGPILLQKSTKVAENDTVTSIYTRFLYPAGIEAMVEAVELIAAGKAPRIPQPEEGASYEPHITTKPILAQLDWNKNQSQMHNFIRGNDAVCCVLFDLLGE
;
A
#
# COMPACT_ATOMS: atom_id res chain seq x y z
N MET A 1 -6.20 2.09 -11.92
CA MET A 1 -5.26 2.11 -10.78
C MET A 1 -4.22 1.04 -11.11
N HIS A 2 -2.97 1.41 -11.29
CA HIS A 2 -1.91 0.44 -11.56
C HIS A 2 -1.77 -0.48 -10.35
N SER A 3 -1.56 -1.77 -10.57
CA SER A 3 -1.30 -2.77 -9.50
C SER A 3 0.10 -2.59 -8.93
N ASN A 4 0.39 -1.38 -8.44
CA ASN A 4 1.60 -1.07 -7.72
C ASN A 4 1.54 -1.76 -6.36
N CYS A 5 2.66 -2.39 -5.99
CA CYS A 5 2.91 -2.98 -4.68
C CYS A 5 2.10 -4.22 -4.30
N ARG A 6 2.39 -5.35 -4.98
CA ARG A 6 2.03 -6.68 -4.49
C ARG A 6 2.82 -6.97 -3.20
N GLY A 7 2.20 -7.67 -2.24
CA GLY A 7 2.84 -8.06 -0.98
C GLY A 7 2.41 -7.25 0.26
N ALA A 8 3.06 -7.57 1.38
CA ALA A 8 2.52 -7.29 2.72
C ALA A 8 2.56 -5.83 3.19
N SER A 9 3.38 -4.96 2.59
CA SER A 9 3.58 -3.56 3.03
C SER A 9 3.14 -2.53 1.99
N ALA A 10 2.11 -2.85 1.20
CA ALA A 10 1.66 -2.03 0.07
C ALA A 10 1.42 -0.55 0.46
N ILE A 11 0.76 -0.28 1.59
CA ILE A 11 0.48 1.09 2.06
C ILE A 11 1.77 1.87 2.27
N ASN A 12 2.77 1.25 2.91
CA ASN A 12 4.06 1.88 3.16
C ASN A 12 4.74 2.24 1.83
N TRP A 13 4.82 1.28 0.90
CA TRP A 13 5.50 1.46 -0.38
C TRP A 13 4.82 2.49 -1.27
N THR A 14 3.49 2.58 -1.27
CA THR A 14 2.75 3.67 -1.93
C THR A 14 3.23 5.04 -1.45
N LEU A 15 3.44 5.22 -0.14
CA LEU A 15 3.90 6.50 0.41
C LEU A 15 5.41 6.73 0.20
N ILE A 16 6.24 5.68 0.35
CA ILE A 16 7.70 5.73 0.16
C ILE A 16 8.06 6.08 -1.28
N CYS A 17 7.37 5.48 -2.26
CA CYS A 17 7.55 5.76 -3.68
C CYS A 17 7.00 7.12 -4.10
N GLY A 18 6.16 7.75 -3.27
CA GLY A 18 5.58 9.07 -3.54
C GLY A 18 4.40 9.01 -4.51
N ASP A 19 3.65 7.91 -4.52
CA ASP A 19 2.52 7.74 -5.43
C ASP A 19 1.43 8.80 -5.14
N GLU A 20 0.85 9.37 -6.20
CA GLU A 20 -0.22 10.37 -6.09
C GLU A 20 -1.57 9.76 -5.68
N ASN A 21 -1.72 8.45 -5.85
CA ASN A 21 -2.96 7.73 -5.58
C ASN A 21 -2.68 6.46 -4.79
N ALA A 22 -3.53 6.22 -3.80
CA ALA A 22 -3.56 4.99 -3.01
C ALA A 22 -4.93 4.34 -3.13
N GLY A 23 -5.06 3.12 -2.63
CA GLY A 23 -6.33 2.41 -2.70
C GLY A 23 -6.24 0.97 -2.28
N LEU A 24 -7.32 0.25 -2.55
CA LEU A 24 -7.48 -1.15 -2.20
C LEU A 24 -8.10 -1.90 -3.37
N THR A 25 -7.80 -3.19 -3.43
CA THR A 25 -8.31 -4.12 -4.43
C THR A 25 -8.88 -5.33 -3.70
N VAL A 26 -10.10 -5.72 -4.05
CA VAL A 26 -10.62 -7.06 -3.74
C VAL A 26 -10.43 -7.90 -4.99
N PHE A 27 -9.77 -9.05 -4.84
CA PHE A 27 -9.41 -9.92 -5.95
C PHE A 27 -9.64 -11.39 -5.60
N TRP A 28 -9.68 -12.23 -6.63
CA TRP A 28 -9.81 -13.67 -6.51
C TRP A 28 -8.44 -14.29 -6.31
N PRO A 29 -8.21 -15.08 -5.24
CA PRO A 29 -6.95 -15.79 -5.09
C PRO A 29 -6.69 -16.76 -6.24
N ASP A 30 -5.43 -16.87 -6.66
CA ASP A 30 -4.92 -17.86 -7.60
C ASP A 30 -3.63 -18.49 -7.04
N SER A 31 -2.84 -19.16 -7.88
CA SER A 31 -1.59 -19.79 -7.46
C SER A 31 -0.40 -18.82 -7.32
N GLY A 32 -0.56 -17.56 -7.71
CA GLY A 32 0.48 -16.55 -7.60
C GLY A 32 0.34 -15.70 -6.33
N LEU A 33 1.29 -14.78 -6.15
CA LEU A 33 1.29 -13.86 -5.01
C LEU A 33 0.59 -12.56 -5.42
N ASP A 34 -0.63 -12.36 -4.91
CA ASP A 34 -1.47 -11.20 -5.22
C ASP A 34 -1.71 -10.97 -6.73
N THR A 35 -1.75 -12.04 -7.53
CA THR A 35 -1.86 -11.95 -9.01
C THR A 35 -3.26 -12.19 -9.55
N GLY A 36 -4.15 -12.76 -8.75
CA GLY A 36 -5.44 -13.21 -9.26
C GLY A 36 -6.39 -12.07 -9.65
N PRO A 37 -7.45 -12.38 -10.42
CA PRO A 37 -8.25 -11.38 -11.10
C PRO A 37 -9.00 -10.46 -10.12
N ILE A 38 -9.08 -9.18 -10.49
CA ILE A 38 -9.75 -8.11 -9.76
C ILE A 38 -11.26 -8.34 -9.78
N LEU A 39 -11.89 -8.18 -8.61
CA LEU A 39 -13.33 -8.08 -8.43
C LEU A 39 -13.75 -6.62 -8.38
N LEU A 40 -13.11 -5.81 -7.52
CA LEU A 40 -13.34 -4.37 -7.43
C LEU A 40 -12.10 -3.63 -6.93
N GLN A 41 -12.06 -2.32 -7.20
CA GLN A 41 -11.01 -1.42 -6.74
C GLN A 41 -11.63 -0.11 -6.25
N LYS A 42 -11.05 0.45 -5.18
CA LYS A 42 -11.37 1.80 -4.69
C LYS A 42 -10.07 2.58 -4.55
N SER A 43 -10.07 3.85 -4.94
CA SER A 43 -8.89 4.72 -4.89
C SER A 43 -9.16 6.07 -4.22
N THR A 44 -8.09 6.68 -3.73
CA THR A 44 -8.07 8.04 -3.16
C THR A 44 -6.79 8.75 -3.56
N LYS A 45 -6.82 10.09 -3.63
CA LYS A 45 -5.60 10.88 -3.75
C LYS A 45 -4.79 10.79 -2.47
N VAL A 46 -3.48 10.66 -2.58
CA VAL A 46 -2.54 10.76 -1.45
C VAL A 46 -2.29 12.24 -1.18
N ALA A 47 -2.56 12.68 0.06
CA ALA A 47 -2.20 14.03 0.48
C ALA A 47 -0.70 14.11 0.74
N GLU A 48 -0.13 15.32 0.59
CA GLU A 48 1.30 15.58 0.76
C GLU A 48 1.87 15.03 2.08
N ASN A 49 1.08 15.12 3.16
CA ASN A 49 1.47 14.70 4.50
C ASN A 49 0.72 13.45 4.98
N ASP A 50 0.13 12.67 4.07
CA ASP A 50 -0.44 11.39 4.46
C ASP A 50 0.66 10.46 4.98
N THR A 51 0.40 9.92 6.17
CA THR A 51 1.14 8.83 6.80
C THR A 51 0.41 7.51 6.59
N VAL A 52 1.07 6.40 6.91
CA VAL A 52 0.42 5.06 6.89
C VAL A 52 -0.86 5.10 7.72
N THR A 53 -0.81 5.68 8.92
CA THR A 53 -1.96 5.79 9.82
C THR A 53 -3.06 6.68 9.27
N SER A 54 -2.73 7.88 8.74
CA SER A 54 -3.76 8.82 8.29
C SER A 54 -4.51 8.29 7.08
N ILE A 55 -3.80 7.74 6.09
CA ILE A 55 -4.43 7.21 4.88
C ILE A 55 -5.22 5.94 5.14
N TYR A 56 -4.73 5.09 6.07
CA TYR A 56 -5.46 3.93 6.53
C TYR A 56 -6.78 4.34 7.19
N THR A 57 -6.71 5.23 8.17
CA THR A 57 -7.88 5.62 8.98
C THR A 57 -8.91 6.39 8.15
N ARG A 58 -8.47 7.33 7.31
CA ARG A 58 -9.38 8.22 6.57
C ARG A 58 -10.01 7.55 5.34
N PHE A 59 -9.38 6.51 4.78
CA PHE A 59 -9.82 5.92 3.52
C PHE A 59 -9.77 4.39 3.52
N LEU A 60 -8.60 3.76 3.66
CA LEU A 60 -8.47 2.33 3.39
C LEU A 60 -9.31 1.46 4.33
N TYR A 61 -9.42 1.85 5.61
CA TYR A 61 -10.25 1.17 6.60
C TYR A 61 -11.75 1.26 6.28
N PRO A 62 -12.37 2.46 6.23
CA PRO A 62 -13.81 2.55 5.95
C PRO A 62 -14.15 2.04 4.54
N ALA A 63 -13.37 2.40 3.52
CA ALA A 63 -13.62 1.95 2.15
C ALA A 63 -13.43 0.44 1.99
N GLY A 64 -12.52 -0.16 2.76
CA GLY A 64 -12.25 -1.60 2.77
C GLY A 64 -13.40 -2.41 3.34
N ILE A 65 -14.02 -1.93 4.42
CA ILE A 65 -15.24 -2.55 4.98
C ILE A 65 -16.35 -2.54 3.93
N GLU A 66 -16.64 -1.38 3.34
CA GLU A 66 -17.66 -1.26 2.31
C GLU A 66 -17.36 -2.14 1.09
N ALA A 67 -16.10 -2.16 0.63
CA ALA A 67 -15.65 -2.97 -0.48
C ALA A 67 -15.85 -4.46 -0.23
N MET A 68 -15.58 -4.94 0.98
CA MET A 68 -15.77 -6.36 1.30
C MET A 68 -17.25 -6.74 1.30
N VAL A 69 -18.13 -5.87 1.84
CA VAL A 69 -19.58 -6.08 1.81
C VAL A 69 -20.08 -6.15 0.37
N GLU A 70 -19.72 -5.16 -0.45
CA GLU A 70 -20.09 -5.09 -1.87
C GLU A 70 -19.60 -6.34 -2.64
N ALA A 71 -18.36 -6.78 -2.38
CA ALA A 71 -17.82 -7.98 -3.00
C ALA A 71 -18.65 -9.22 -2.68
N VAL A 72 -19.01 -9.43 -1.41
CA VAL A 72 -19.82 -10.59 -0.99
C VAL A 72 -21.21 -10.54 -1.61
N GLU A 73 -21.84 -9.35 -1.68
CA GLU A 73 -23.14 -9.17 -2.33
C GLU A 73 -23.10 -9.50 -3.82
N LEU A 74 -22.07 -9.03 -4.53
CA LEU A 74 -21.87 -9.35 -5.96
C LEU A 74 -21.66 -10.86 -6.18
N ILE A 75 -20.94 -11.51 -5.27
CA ILE A 75 -20.73 -12.97 -5.33
C ILE A 75 -22.05 -13.70 -5.11
N ALA A 76 -22.81 -13.34 -4.08
CA ALA A 76 -24.10 -13.94 -3.76
C ALA A 76 -25.11 -13.76 -4.90
N ALA A 77 -25.07 -12.62 -5.59
CA ALA A 77 -25.92 -12.33 -6.74
C ALA A 77 -25.45 -13.01 -8.05
N GLY A 78 -24.31 -13.72 -8.06
CA GLY A 78 -23.73 -14.31 -9.26
C GLY A 78 -23.22 -13.28 -10.28
N LYS A 79 -22.90 -12.06 -9.83
CA LYS A 79 -22.51 -10.92 -10.67
C LYS A 79 -21.06 -10.46 -10.47
N ALA A 80 -20.32 -11.11 -9.58
CA ALA A 80 -18.95 -10.73 -9.29
C ALA A 80 -18.02 -10.93 -10.52
N PRO A 81 -17.38 -9.86 -11.02
CA PRO A 81 -16.51 -9.95 -12.18
C PRO A 81 -15.18 -10.61 -11.84
N ARG A 82 -14.46 -11.03 -12.89
CA ARG A 82 -13.10 -11.57 -12.84
C ARG A 82 -12.27 -10.84 -13.89
N ILE A 83 -11.73 -9.68 -13.52
CA ILE A 83 -10.97 -8.82 -14.43
C ILE A 83 -9.48 -9.16 -14.27
N PRO A 84 -8.77 -9.66 -15.31
CA PRO A 84 -7.34 -9.91 -15.20
C PRO A 84 -6.58 -8.66 -14.75
N GLN A 85 -5.59 -8.83 -13.86
CA GLN A 85 -4.71 -7.73 -13.50
C GLN A 85 -3.83 -7.36 -14.70
N PRO A 86 -3.57 -6.06 -14.95
CA PRO A 86 -2.55 -5.66 -15.91
C PRO A 86 -1.16 -6.08 -15.42
N GLU A 87 -0.31 -6.57 -16.33
CA GLU A 87 1.11 -6.84 -16.02
C GLU A 87 1.96 -5.56 -16.03
N GLU A 88 1.52 -4.55 -16.78
CA GLU A 88 2.19 -3.26 -16.85
C GLU A 88 2.07 -2.50 -15.51
N GLY A 89 3.22 -2.16 -14.91
CA GLY A 89 3.28 -1.50 -13.61
C GLY A 89 3.16 -2.44 -12.41
N ALA A 90 3.10 -3.76 -12.61
CA ALA A 90 3.17 -4.69 -11.49
C ALA A 90 4.55 -4.63 -10.80
N SER A 91 4.55 -4.31 -9.52
CA SER A 91 5.77 -4.28 -8.69
C SER A 91 5.60 -5.14 -7.44
N TYR A 92 6.72 -5.61 -6.91
CA TYR A 92 6.79 -6.30 -5.63
C TYR A 92 7.88 -5.67 -4.79
N GLU A 93 7.51 -5.22 -3.60
CA GLU A 93 8.45 -4.66 -2.66
C GLU A 93 8.57 -5.53 -1.40
N PRO A 94 9.77 -5.56 -0.79
CA PRO A 94 10.00 -6.39 0.38
C PRO A 94 9.11 -5.97 1.54
N HIS A 95 8.70 -6.95 2.33
CA HIS A 95 7.98 -6.71 3.58
C HIS A 95 8.83 -5.83 4.52
N ILE A 96 8.26 -4.70 4.93
CA ILE A 96 8.92 -3.79 5.88
C ILE A 96 8.80 -4.41 7.26
N THR A 97 9.95 -4.69 7.87
CA THR A 97 10.05 -5.26 9.22
C THR A 97 10.78 -4.27 10.13
N THR A 98 10.59 -4.41 11.45
CA THR A 98 11.32 -3.65 12.49
C THR A 98 12.82 -3.94 12.55
N LYS A 99 13.36 -4.72 11.60
CA LYS A 99 14.80 -4.90 11.47
C LYS A 99 15.45 -3.57 11.05
N PRO A 100 16.55 -3.15 11.69
CA PRO A 100 17.14 -1.81 11.52
C PRO A 100 17.40 -1.42 10.07
N ILE A 101 17.77 -2.40 9.23
CA ILE A 101 18.24 -2.17 7.86
C ILE A 101 17.17 -1.58 6.91
N LEU A 102 15.88 -1.78 7.19
CA LEU A 102 14.78 -1.24 6.36
C LEU A 102 14.13 0.02 6.95
N ALA A 103 14.46 0.39 8.18
CA ALA A 103 13.95 1.57 8.88
C ALA A 103 15.03 2.66 9.07
N GLN A 104 16.25 2.43 8.58
CA GLN A 104 17.33 3.41 8.59
C GLN A 104 17.16 4.44 7.48
N LEU A 105 17.33 5.70 7.87
CA LEU A 105 17.24 6.84 6.98
C LEU A 105 18.54 6.97 6.17
N ASP A 106 18.44 6.92 4.85
CA ASP A 106 19.56 7.20 3.94
C ASP A 106 19.68 8.71 3.70
N TRP A 107 20.68 9.32 4.34
CA TRP A 107 20.96 10.75 4.26
C TRP A 107 21.40 11.24 2.88
N ASN A 108 21.73 10.35 1.94
CA ASN A 108 22.07 10.75 0.57
C ASN A 108 20.82 11.02 -0.29
N LYS A 109 19.62 10.77 0.23
CA LYS A 109 18.35 11.02 -0.48
C LYS A 109 17.98 12.50 -0.45
N ASN A 110 17.22 12.93 -1.46
CA ASN A 110 16.70 14.30 -1.49
C ASN A 110 15.56 14.49 -0.48
N GLN A 111 15.20 15.77 -0.24
CA GLN A 111 14.17 16.14 0.75
C GLN A 111 12.84 15.39 0.55
N SER A 112 12.34 15.30 -0.68
CA SER A 112 11.05 14.66 -0.98
C SER A 112 11.10 13.15 -0.73
N GLN A 113 12.19 12.49 -1.11
CA GLN A 113 12.40 11.07 -0.85
C GLN A 113 12.50 10.77 0.65
N MET A 114 13.15 11.66 1.40
CA MET A 114 13.32 11.53 2.84
C MET A 114 11.99 11.74 3.59
N HIS A 115 11.23 12.77 3.20
CA HIS A 115 9.86 13.00 3.66
C HIS A 115 8.95 11.79 3.40
N ASN A 116 8.96 11.27 2.17
CA ASN A 116 8.18 10.09 1.77
C ASN A 116 8.56 8.84 2.57
N PHE A 117 9.86 8.64 2.81
CA PHE A 117 10.33 7.53 3.62
C PHE A 117 9.82 7.63 5.07
N ILE A 118 9.86 8.83 5.66
CA ILE A 118 9.38 9.07 7.02
C ILE A 118 7.87 8.80 7.12
N ARG A 119 7.06 9.48 6.30
CA ARG A 119 5.59 9.33 6.35
C ARG A 119 5.13 7.91 5.97
N GLY A 120 5.88 7.23 5.11
CA GLY A 120 5.63 5.84 4.72
C GLY A 120 6.02 4.80 5.77
N ASN A 121 6.68 5.19 6.86
CA ASN A 121 6.98 4.32 8.00
C ASN A 121 6.32 4.77 9.30
N ASP A 122 5.57 5.88 9.26
CA ASP A 122 4.96 6.50 10.43
C ASP A 122 3.83 5.63 11.02
N ALA A 123 4.06 5.33 12.31
CA ALA A 123 3.36 4.53 13.32
C ALA A 123 3.63 3.02 13.39
N VAL A 124 4.16 2.35 12.35
CA VAL A 124 4.35 0.88 12.39
C VAL A 124 5.79 0.48 12.64
N CYS A 125 6.75 1.13 11.98
CA CYS A 125 8.16 0.72 12.06
C CYS A 125 9.04 1.71 12.84
N CYS A 126 8.58 2.94 13.08
CA CYS A 126 9.32 4.05 13.68
C CYS A 126 10.72 4.25 13.07
N VAL A 127 10.90 5.28 12.26
CA VAL A 127 12.22 5.57 11.66
C VAL A 127 13.24 5.77 12.78
N LEU A 128 14.28 4.95 12.78
CA LEU A 128 15.35 5.00 13.76
C LEU A 128 16.53 5.79 13.17
N PHE A 129 17.10 6.68 13.97
CA PHE A 129 18.34 7.34 13.67
C PHE A 129 19.21 7.37 14.92
N ASP A 130 20.50 7.07 14.77
CA ASP A 130 21.47 7.17 15.85
C ASP A 130 21.98 8.61 15.92
N LEU A 131 21.66 9.31 17.01
CA LEU A 131 22.11 10.68 17.27
C LEU A 131 23.54 10.76 17.80
N LEU A 132 24.11 9.63 18.21
CA LEU A 132 25.38 9.53 18.89
C LEU A 132 26.06 8.26 18.41
N GLY A 133 26.83 8.35 17.32
CA GLY A 133 27.70 7.27 16.91
C GLY A 133 28.82 7.10 17.95
N GLU A 134 28.73 6.04 18.74
CA GLU A 134 29.92 5.28 19.15
C GLU A 134 30.05 4.04 18.27
#